data_AF-A0ABD3Y2R2-F1
#
_entry.id   AF-A0ABD3Y2R2-F1
#
_cell.length_a   1.000
_cell.length_b   1.000
_cell.length_c   1.000
_cell.angle_alpha   90.00
_cell.angle_beta   90.00
_cell.angle_gamma   90.00
#
_symmetry.space_group_name_H-M   'P 1'
#
loop_
_entity.id
_entity.type
_entity.pdbx_description
1 polymer ?
#
loop_
_entity_poly.entity_id
_entity_poly.type
_entity_poly.pdbx_seq_one_letter_code
_entity_poly.pdbx_strand_id
1 'polypeptide(L)'
;GGVIGNRMDKQAQRIEQTLPGAEVERVGEGIKLTLGENSVRFDTNKSSLTSTAKKNLDKLVTVFNEYPDTNIQIFGYTDSTGAVDYNLKLSEKRAESVEMYLS
;
A
#
# COMPACT_ATOMS: atom_id res chain seq x y z
N GLY A 1 15.88 6.12 -21.96
CA GLY A 1 14.79 5.98 -20.98
C GLY A 1 14.90 6.97 -19.84
N GLY A 2 14.75 8.28 -20.08
CA GLY A 2 14.82 9.31 -19.02
C GLY A 2 13.46 9.79 -18.49
N VAL A 3 12.39 9.65 -19.28
CA VAL A 3 11.07 10.22 -18.95
C VAL A 3 10.34 9.37 -17.91
N ILE A 4 10.40 8.03 -18.02
CA ILE A 4 9.76 7.10 -17.08
C ILE A 4 10.39 7.28 -15.69
N GLY A 5 11.72 7.41 -15.63
CA GLY A 5 12.41 7.59 -14.37
C GLY A 5 11.95 8.86 -13.62
N ASN A 6 11.95 10.00 -14.29
CA ASN A 6 11.53 11.27 -13.67
C ASN A 6 10.07 11.27 -13.18
N ARG A 7 9.16 10.54 -13.85
CA ARG A 7 7.77 10.39 -13.38
C ARG A 7 7.70 9.55 -12.10
N MET A 8 8.40 8.42 -12.08
CA MET A 8 8.43 7.52 -10.92
C MET A 8 9.10 8.16 -9.70
N ASP A 9 10.16 8.95 -9.91
CA ASP A 9 10.83 9.67 -8.82
C ASP A 9 9.89 10.70 -8.16
N LYS A 10 9.12 11.43 -8.97
CA LYS A 10 8.11 12.38 -8.47
C LYS A 10 6.97 11.67 -7.74
N GLN A 11 6.49 10.55 -8.28
CA GLN A 11 5.46 9.75 -7.64
C GLN A 11 5.94 9.21 -6.29
N ALA A 12 7.16 8.67 -6.22
CA ALA A 12 7.74 8.18 -4.97
C ALA A 12 7.85 9.29 -3.91
N GLN A 13 8.39 10.46 -4.27
CA GLN A 13 8.46 11.61 -3.38
C GLN A 13 7.08 12.07 -2.91
N ARG A 14 6.08 12.05 -3.80
CA ARG A 14 4.70 12.43 -3.48
C ARG A 14 4.08 11.47 -2.47
N ILE A 15 4.32 10.17 -2.63
CA ILE A 15 3.86 9.14 -1.70
C ILE A 15 4.51 9.35 -0.33
N GLU A 16 5.82 9.56 -0.29
CA GLU A 16 6.58 9.76 0.95
C GLU A 16 6.13 11.03 1.71
N GLN A 17 5.88 12.14 1.00
CA GLN A 17 5.33 13.37 1.59
C GLN A 17 3.91 13.17 2.15
N THR A 18 3.11 12.40 1.43
CA THR A 18 1.72 12.11 1.79
C THR A 18 1.63 11.18 3.00
N LEU A 19 2.56 10.23 3.07
CA LEU A 19 2.58 9.11 4.00
C LEU A 19 4.00 8.93 4.58
N PRO A 20 4.43 9.81 5.50
CA PRO A 20 5.80 9.81 6.06
C PRO A 20 6.13 8.60 6.95
N GLY A 21 5.19 7.65 7.10
CA GLY A 21 5.38 6.39 7.82
C GLY A 21 5.26 5.16 6.92
N ALA A 22 5.24 5.33 5.60
CA ALA A 22 5.36 4.25 4.63
C ALA A 22 6.78 4.24 4.06
N GLU A 23 7.35 3.06 3.85
CA GLU A 23 8.64 2.96 3.18
C GLU A 23 8.42 2.98 1.67
N VAL A 24 9.08 3.91 0.99
CA VAL A 24 9.00 4.08 -0.46
C VAL A 24 10.35 3.75 -1.05
N GLU A 25 10.44 2.67 -1.82
CA GLU A 25 11.66 2.22 -2.47
C GLU A 25 11.48 2.19 -3.98
N ARG A 26 12.46 2.71 -4.72
CA ARG A 26 12.49 2.58 -6.17
C ARG A 26 13.07 1.21 -6.56
N VAL A 27 12.31 0.41 -7.30
CA VAL A 27 12.72 -0.93 -7.72
C VAL A 27 12.64 -1.05 -9.23
N GLY A 28 13.79 -0.98 -9.89
CA GLY A 28 13.87 -0.98 -11.35
C GLY A 28 13.12 0.21 -11.95
N GLU A 29 12.08 -0.08 -12.75
CA GLU A 29 11.19 0.93 -13.34
C GLU A 29 9.93 1.20 -12.52
N GLY A 30 9.76 0.53 -11.37
CA GLY A 30 8.60 0.66 -10.49
C GLY A 30 8.92 1.23 -9.11
N ILE A 31 7.88 1.32 -8.29
CA ILE A 31 7.94 1.79 -6.91
C ILE A 31 7.38 0.69 -6.01
N LYS A 32 8.17 0.28 -5.03
CA LYS A 32 7.73 -0.61 -3.96
C LYS A 32 7.34 0.23 -2.75
N LEU A 33 6.10 0.10 -2.33
CA LEU A 33 5.54 0.78 -1.17
C LEU A 33 5.29 -0.24 -0.07
N THR A 34 5.95 -0.09 1.07
CA THR A 34 5.70 -0.91 2.27
C THR A 34 4.84 -0.11 3.24
N LEU A 35 3.59 -0.54 3.42
CA LEU A 35 2.67 0.01 4.41
C LEU A 35 2.80 -0.81 5.71
N GLY A 36 3.54 -0.28 6.67
CA GLY A 36 3.71 -0.90 7.98
C GLY A 36 2.54 -0.61 8.92
N GLU A 37 2.68 -1.04 10.18
CA GLU A 37 1.65 -0.83 11.22
C GLU A 37 1.34 0.64 11.49
N ASN A 38 2.29 1.55 11.22
CA ASN A 38 2.10 2.99 11.39
C ASN A 38 1.29 3.62 10.25
N SER A 39 1.21 2.94 9.11
CA SER A 39 0.55 3.43 7.90
C SER A 39 -0.80 2.74 7.70
N VAL A 40 -0.84 1.41 7.70
CA VAL A 40 -2.06 0.61 7.59
C VAL A 40 -2.07 -0.47 8.66
N ARG A 41 -2.84 -0.23 9.72
CA ARG A 41 -3.03 -1.19 10.82
C ARG A 41 -4.39 -1.86 10.71
N PHE A 42 -4.38 -3.18 10.87
CA PHE A 42 -5.55 -4.02 11.03
C PHE A 42 -5.64 -4.51 12.48
N ASP A 43 -6.84 -4.60 13.03
CA ASP A 43 -7.05 -5.25 14.32
C ASP A 43 -6.73 -6.75 14.24
N THR A 44 -6.40 -7.35 15.39
CA THR A 44 -6.19 -8.79 15.52
C THR A 44 -7.40 -9.56 14.99
N ASN A 45 -7.15 -10.55 14.12
CA ASN A 45 -8.17 -11.37 13.44
C ASN A 45 -9.19 -10.58 12.60
N LYS A 46 -8.90 -9.32 12.25
CA LYS A 46 -9.74 -8.53 11.35
C LYS A 46 -8.99 -8.15 10.07
N SER A 47 -9.76 -8.03 8.99
CA SER A 47 -9.36 -7.43 7.72
C SER A 47 -9.99 -6.05 7.49
N SER A 48 -10.79 -5.56 8.43
CA SER A 48 -11.43 -4.25 8.33
C SER A 48 -10.42 -3.12 8.49
N LEU A 49 -10.40 -2.19 7.54
CA LEU A 49 -9.58 -0.98 7.59
C LEU A 49 -10.04 -0.05 8.72
N THR A 50 -9.10 0.33 9.59
CA THR A 50 -9.33 1.33 10.63
C THR A 50 -9.50 2.72 10.04
N SER A 51 -10.10 3.66 10.78
CA SER A 51 -10.27 5.04 10.29
C SER A 51 -8.94 5.72 9.93
N THR A 52 -7.86 5.40 10.66
CA THR A 52 -6.51 5.88 10.34
C THR A 52 -6.00 5.28 9.04
N ALA A 53 -6.16 3.96 8.85
CA ALA A 53 -5.80 3.30 7.60
C ALA A 53 -6.57 3.89 6.40
N LYS A 54 -7.89 4.09 6.54
CA LYS A 54 -8.71 4.73 5.50
C LYS A 54 -8.20 6.12 5.12
N LYS A 55 -7.92 6.99 6.11
CA LYS A 55 -7.36 8.32 5.86
C LYS A 55 -6.00 8.28 5.13
N ASN A 56 -5.18 7.28 5.44
CA ASN A 56 -3.91 7.08 4.77
C ASN A 56 -4.09 6.52 3.35
N LEU A 57 -5.07 5.65 3.13
CA LEU A 57 -5.42 5.16 1.80
C LEU A 57 -6.05 6.27 0.93
N ASP A 58 -6.93 7.13 1.45
CA ASP A 58 -7.51 8.28 0.71
C ASP A 58 -6.43 9.20 0.13
N LYS A 59 -5.42 9.40 0.95
CA LYS A 59 -4.20 10.12 0.61
C LYS A 59 -3.45 9.45 -0.56
N LEU A 60 -3.30 8.13 -0.54
CA LEU A 60 -2.72 7.38 -1.66
C LEU A 60 -3.60 7.42 -2.91
N VAL A 61 -4.92 7.30 -2.78
CA VAL A 61 -5.87 7.43 -3.90
C VAL A 61 -5.68 8.75 -4.62
N THR A 62 -5.49 9.84 -3.88
CA THR A 62 -5.20 11.16 -4.47
C THR A 62 -3.93 11.13 -5.32
N VAL A 63 -2.87 10.48 -4.84
CA VAL A 63 -1.63 10.32 -5.60
C VAL A 63 -1.85 9.41 -6.80
N PHE A 64 -2.51 8.26 -6.65
CA PHE A 64 -2.76 7.35 -7.76
C PHE A 64 -3.61 7.97 -8.87
N ASN A 65 -4.56 8.85 -8.52
CA ASN A 65 -5.31 9.65 -9.48
C ASN A 65 -4.45 10.67 -10.24
N GLU A 66 -3.35 11.18 -9.64
CA GLU A 66 -2.37 12.01 -10.35
C GLU A 66 -1.53 11.17 -11.35
N TYR A 67 -1.45 9.85 -11.16
CA TYR A 67 -0.65 8.91 -11.97
C TYR A 67 -1.49 7.71 -12.47
N PRO A 68 -2.52 7.92 -13.30
CA PRO A 68 -3.46 6.87 -13.73
C PRO A 68 -2.82 5.78 -14.61
N ASP A 69 -1.67 6.06 -15.23
CA ASP A 69 -0.89 5.08 -16.02
C ASP A 69 -0.01 4.18 -15.13
N THR A 70 -0.41 3.90 -13.89
CA THR A 70 0.35 3.07 -12.95
C THR A 70 -0.40 1.78 -12.67
N ASN A 71 0.26 0.63 -12.85
CA ASN A 71 -0.28 -0.64 -12.40
C ASN A 71 0.04 -0.84 -10.92
N ILE A 72 -0.98 -1.05 -10.09
CA ILE A 72 -0.84 -1.20 -8.64
C ILE A 72 -1.04 -2.66 -8.28
N GLN A 73 -0.08 -3.24 -7.55
CA GLN A 73 -0.18 -4.59 -7.03
C GLN A 73 -0.06 -4.57 -5.51
N ILE A 74 -1.05 -5.16 -4.82
CA ILE A 74 -1.17 -5.12 -3.37
C ILE A 74 -0.85 -6.51 -2.81
N PHE A 75 0.06 -6.55 -1.85
CA PHE A 75 0.41 -7.78 -1.13
C PHE A 75 0.11 -7.60 0.36
N GLY A 76 -0.73 -8.48 0.89
CA GLY A 76 -0.98 -8.55 2.33
C GLY A 76 0.04 -9.47 2.99
N TYR A 77 0.63 -9.03 4.09
CA TYR A 77 1.43 -9.88 4.97
C TYR A 77 0.77 -9.94 6.36
N THR A 78 0.79 -11.12 6.95
CA THR A 78 0.36 -11.38 8.33
C THR A 78 1.58 -11.80 9.15
N ASP A 79 1.48 -11.63 10.46
CA ASP A 79 2.53 -12.09 11.36
C ASP A 79 2.65 -13.62 11.30
N SER A 80 3.85 -14.15 11.56
CA SER A 80 4.11 -15.59 11.54
C SER A 80 3.54 -16.33 12.76
N THR A 81 2.77 -15.65 13.60
CA THR A 81 2.16 -16.23 14.80
C THR A 81 0.81 -16.86 14.42
N GLY A 82 0.72 -18.19 14.48
CA GLY A 82 -0.53 -18.92 14.20
C GLY A 82 -0.45 -19.89 13.02
N ALA A 83 -1.59 -20.43 12.60
CA ALA A 83 -1.68 -21.38 11.51
C ALA A 83 -1.44 -20.68 10.16
N VAL A 84 -0.54 -21.23 9.34
CA VAL A 84 -0.18 -20.68 8.02
C VAL A 84 -1.40 -20.45 7.14
N ASP A 85 -2.32 -21.42 7.07
CA ASP A 85 -3.56 -21.31 6.27
C ASP A 85 -4.48 -20.18 6.74
N TYR A 86 -4.53 -19.91 8.05
CA TYR A 86 -5.32 -18.82 8.61
C TYR A 86 -4.71 -17.48 8.25
N ASN A 87 -3.39 -17.37 8.42
CA ASN A 87 -2.62 -16.17 8.14
C ASN A 87 -2.65 -15.84 6.65
N LEU A 88 -2.60 -16.84 5.76
CA LEU A 88 -2.72 -16.66 4.32
C LEU A 88 -4.10 -16.10 3.93
N LYS A 89 -5.19 -16.72 4.39
CA LYS A 89 -6.55 -16.23 4.14
C LYS A 89 -6.79 -14.83 4.71
N LEU A 90 -6.19 -14.53 5.86
CA LEU A 90 -6.31 -13.21 6.48
C LEU A 90 -5.52 -12.15 5.71
N SER A 91 -4.32 -12.47 5.23
CA SER A 91 -3.55 -11.56 4.36
C SER A 91 -4.27 -11.28 3.04
N GLU A 92 -4.85 -12.30 2.41
CA GLU A 92 -5.63 -12.14 1.17
C GLU A 92 -6.82 -11.19 1.40
N LYS A 93 -7.61 -11.42 2.45
CA LYS A 93 -8.74 -10.54 2.79
C LYS A 93 -8.32 -9.10 3.10
N ARG A 94 -7.14 -8.90 3.70
CA ARG A 94 -6.59 -7.57 3.97
C ARG A 94 -6.18 -6.87 2.69
N ALA A 95 -5.51 -7.59 1.78
CA ALA A 95 -5.14 -7.08 0.47
C ALA A 95 -6.39 -6.71 -0.35
N GLU A 96 -7.39 -7.59 -0.39
CA GLU A 96 -8.68 -7.35 -1.07
C GLU A 96 -9.42 -6.15 -0.46
N SER A 97 -9.38 -5.97 0.86
CA SER A 97 -9.99 -4.80 1.52
C SER A 97 -9.31 -3.48 1.13
N VAL A 98 -7.99 -3.50 0.91
CA VAL A 98 -7.24 -2.34 0.43
C VAL A 98 -7.51 -2.12 -1.05
N GLU A 99 -7.53 -3.18 -1.86
CA GLU A 99 -7.85 -3.13 -3.29
C GLU A 99 -9.24 -2.53 -3.52
N MET A 100 -10.27 -3.04 -2.84
CA MET A 100 -11.63 -2.49 -2.90
C MET A 100 -11.72 -1.03 -2.48
N TYR A 101 -10.78 -0.54 -1.66
CA TYR A 101 -10.74 0.86 -1.24
C TYR A 101 -10.02 1.76 -2.26
N LEU A 102 -9.06 1.19 -3.00
CA LEU A 102 -8.25 1.91 -3.99
C LEU A 102 -8.84 1.84 -5.41
N SER A 103 -9.79 0.91 -5.65
CA SER A 103 -10.58 0.81 -6.89
C SER A 103 -11.59 1.94 -7.03
#